data_AF-A0A7S2I4Y3-F1
#
_entry.id   AF-A0A7S2I4Y3-F1
#
_cell.length_a   1.000
_cell.length_b   1.000
_cell.length_c   1.000
_cell.angle_alpha   90.00
_cell.angle_beta   90.00
_cell.angle_gamma   90.00
#
_symmetry.space_group_name_H-M   'P 1'
#
loop_
_entity.id
_entity.type
_entity.pdbx_description
1 polymer ?
#
loop_
_entity_poly.entity_id
_entity_poly.type
_entity_poly.pdbx_seq_one_letter_code
_entity_poly.pdbx_strand_id
1 'polypeptide(L)'
;MRVLALLTCFLARPGVAGPVEDFEKLDKYAHCSGKVDPYMVYQRNLDLTPKAVRDAGVAAGLSAQETVAIFGWTLGDFEFINKVAWGADNVTFGVEPFGYPHCTLYKAEVAPYIEVLVSALKKLPPAAPGTLWRGSKRTLGRLGKVIKGGFDSTSRSFGSALNFVKNSGGSLWAVESHSSGKDISMFSDKPAEGEVLFPAGSELDVVDCSPAVVTDEIRQKVRAAETPAAPIDIICLKGASSGSHAIVV
;
A
#
# COMPACT_ATOMS: atom_id res chain seq x y z
N MET A 1 39.07 -34.66 4.36
CA MET A 1 37.84 -34.34 3.60
C MET A 1 37.89 -32.88 3.21
N ARG A 2 37.96 -32.56 1.91
CA ARG A 2 37.93 -31.18 1.39
C ARG A 2 36.52 -30.91 0.87
N VAL A 3 35.84 -29.93 1.46
CA VAL A 3 34.52 -29.47 1.01
C VAL A 3 34.75 -28.51 -0.16
N LEU A 4 34.35 -28.93 -1.36
CA LEU A 4 34.35 -28.10 -2.55
C LEU A 4 33.11 -27.19 -2.47
N ALA A 5 33.31 -25.90 -2.22
CA ALA A 5 32.24 -24.91 -2.33
C ALA A 5 31.96 -24.67 -3.83
N LEU A 6 30.81 -25.15 -4.31
CA LEU A 6 30.29 -24.77 -5.62
C LEU A 6 29.85 -23.29 -5.56
N LEU A 7 30.69 -22.42 -6.11
CA LEU A 7 30.35 -21.02 -6.36
C LEU A 7 29.48 -20.98 -7.63
N THR A 8 28.16 -21.01 -7.47
CA THR A 8 27.22 -20.78 -8.57
C THR A 8 27.24 -19.29 -8.93
N CYS A 9 28.06 -18.92 -9.90
CA CYS A 9 27.93 -17.63 -10.58
C CYS A 9 26.60 -17.61 -11.34
N PHE A 10 25.60 -16.93 -10.81
CA PHE A 10 24.44 -16.50 -11.60
C PHE A 10 24.92 -15.50 -12.65
N LEU A 11 25.22 -15.99 -13.85
CA LEU A 11 25.37 -15.15 -15.02
C LEU A 11 24.00 -14.54 -15.32
N ALA A 12 23.86 -13.24 -15.07
CA ALA A 12 22.71 -12.47 -15.52
C ALA A 12 22.57 -12.67 -17.03
N ARG A 13 21.41 -13.18 -17.48
CA ARG A 13 21.12 -13.31 -18.92
C ARG A 13 21.14 -11.91 -19.54
N PRO A 14 22.01 -11.63 -20.52
CA PRO A 14 21.98 -10.35 -21.21
C PRO A 14 20.64 -10.21 -21.95
N GLY A 15 19.90 -9.14 -21.66
CA GLY A 15 18.73 -8.72 -22.43
C GLY A 15 17.35 -8.91 -21.79
N VAL A 16 17.25 -9.36 -20.53
CA VAL A 16 15.98 -9.26 -19.79
C VAL A 16 15.98 -7.91 -19.07
N ALA A 17 15.10 -6.99 -19.49
CA ALA A 17 14.89 -5.72 -18.80
C ALA A 17 14.57 -5.98 -17.32
N GLY A 18 15.10 -5.13 -16.43
CA GLY A 18 14.82 -5.24 -15.02
C GLY A 18 13.46 -4.64 -14.66
N PRO A 19 12.99 -4.85 -13.42
CA PRO A 19 11.74 -4.28 -12.93
C PRO A 19 11.68 -2.74 -13.01
N VAL A 20 12.84 -2.09 -12.98
CA VAL A 20 12.95 -0.63 -13.09
C VAL A 20 12.60 -0.17 -14.51
N GLU A 21 13.25 -0.75 -15.53
CA GLU A 21 13.00 -0.37 -16.92
C GLU A 21 11.60 -0.74 -17.39
N ASP A 22 11.00 -1.79 -16.82
CA ASP A 22 9.64 -2.20 -17.17
C ASP A 22 8.58 -1.36 -16.44
N PHE A 23 8.86 -0.84 -15.23
CA PHE A 23 8.01 0.16 -14.59
C PHE A 23 7.95 1.46 -15.42
N GLU A 24 9.06 1.90 -16.00
CA GLU A 24 9.10 3.10 -16.86
C GLU A 24 8.22 2.97 -18.12
N LYS A 25 7.98 1.73 -18.57
CA LYS A 25 7.16 1.41 -19.74
C LYS A 25 5.71 1.11 -19.41
N LEU A 26 5.30 1.11 -18.14
CA LEU A 26 3.93 0.81 -17.77
C LEU A 26 2.97 1.87 -18.32
N ASP A 27 2.21 1.49 -19.35
CA ASP A 27 1.11 2.27 -19.88
C ASP A 27 -0.20 1.83 -19.22
N LYS A 28 -0.77 2.70 -18.37
CA LYS A 28 -2.05 2.45 -17.68
C LYS A 28 -3.18 2.20 -18.68
N TYR A 29 -3.06 2.69 -19.90
CA TYR A 29 -4.09 2.65 -20.93
C TYR A 29 -3.79 1.70 -22.09
N ALA A 30 -2.83 0.77 -21.90
CA ALA A 30 -2.43 -0.19 -22.92
C ALA A 30 -3.58 -1.04 -23.49
N HIS A 31 -4.51 -1.48 -22.63
CA HIS A 31 -5.64 -2.36 -23.03
C HIS A 31 -7.00 -1.71 -22.77
N CYS A 32 -7.21 -0.52 -23.33
CA CYS A 32 -8.51 0.14 -23.26
C CYS A 32 -9.44 -0.30 -24.40
N SER A 33 -10.74 -0.37 -24.11
CA SER A 33 -11.78 -0.72 -25.08
C SER A 33 -11.99 0.30 -26.20
N GLY A 34 -11.27 1.43 -26.16
CA GLY A 34 -11.33 2.52 -27.12
C GLY A 34 -9.98 3.21 -27.23
N LYS A 35 -9.83 4.04 -28.27
CA LYS A 35 -8.59 4.79 -28.48
C LYS A 35 -8.42 5.85 -27.40
N VAL A 36 -7.35 5.74 -26.65
CA VAL A 36 -6.89 6.72 -25.67
C VAL A 36 -5.39 6.94 -25.86
N ASP A 37 -4.93 8.13 -25.52
CA ASP A 37 -3.51 8.44 -25.56
C ASP A 37 -2.79 7.64 -24.45
N PRO A 38 -1.57 7.14 -24.69
CA PRO A 38 -0.80 6.42 -23.68
C PRO A 38 -0.69 7.20 -22.38
N TYR A 39 -0.88 6.52 -21.25
CA TYR A 39 -0.66 7.05 -19.92
C TYR A 39 0.53 6.32 -19.32
N MET A 40 1.73 6.85 -19.59
CA MET A 40 2.96 6.32 -19.05
C MET A 40 3.04 6.64 -17.55
N VAL A 41 2.76 5.66 -16.70
CA VAL A 41 2.57 5.82 -15.24
C VAL A 41 3.78 6.51 -14.61
N TYR A 42 4.99 5.99 -14.89
CA TYR A 42 6.22 6.55 -14.36
C TYR A 42 6.41 8.03 -14.76
N GLN A 43 6.33 8.33 -16.07
CA GLN A 43 6.56 9.69 -16.56
C GLN A 43 5.52 10.66 -15.97
N ARG A 44 4.25 10.26 -15.93
CA ARG A 44 3.19 11.08 -15.36
C ARG A 44 3.42 11.36 -13.88
N ASN A 45 3.79 10.34 -13.11
CA ASN A 45 4.08 10.51 -11.69
C ASN A 45 5.34 11.37 -11.47
N LEU A 46 6.39 11.18 -12.29
CA LEU A 46 7.61 11.99 -12.25
C LEU A 46 7.32 13.47 -12.47
N ASP A 47 6.50 13.79 -13.48
CA ASP A 47 6.10 15.16 -13.82
C ASP A 47 5.34 15.83 -12.68
N LEU A 48 4.51 15.06 -11.96
CA LEU A 48 3.73 15.54 -10.82
C LEU A 48 4.53 15.57 -9.51
N THR A 49 5.63 14.81 -9.42
CA THR A 49 6.43 14.71 -8.19
C THR A 49 7.10 16.07 -7.90
N PRO A 50 6.82 16.72 -6.76
CA PRO A 50 7.49 17.97 -6.41
C PRO A 50 8.99 17.77 -6.19
N LYS A 51 9.79 18.81 -6.41
CA LYS A 51 11.24 18.76 -6.15
C LYS A 51 11.55 18.34 -4.71
N ALA A 52 10.80 18.84 -3.72
CA ALA A 52 10.99 18.49 -2.32
C ALA A 52 10.82 16.98 -2.05
N VAL A 53 9.86 16.33 -2.72
CA VAL A 53 9.66 14.87 -2.61
C VAL A 53 10.84 14.12 -3.25
N ARG A 54 11.34 14.58 -4.40
CA ARG A 54 12.54 13.99 -5.03
C ARG A 54 13.78 14.12 -4.15
N ASP A 55 14.00 15.31 -3.57
CA ASP A 55 15.13 15.57 -2.67
C ASP A 55 15.05 14.69 -1.41
N ALA A 56 13.84 14.52 -0.85
CA ALA A 56 13.58 13.59 0.24
C ALA A 56 13.93 12.14 -0.14
N GLY A 57 13.58 11.72 -1.36
CA GLY A 57 13.91 10.39 -1.88
C GLY A 57 15.42 10.13 -1.89
N VAL A 58 16.19 11.09 -2.43
CA VAL A 58 17.65 11.03 -2.43
C VAL A 58 18.21 10.96 -1.01
N ALA A 59 17.70 11.80 -0.09
CA ALA A 59 18.13 11.80 1.30
C ALA A 59 17.83 10.48 2.03
N ALA A 60 16.76 9.78 1.64
CA ALA A 60 16.39 8.47 2.15
C ALA A 60 17.10 7.29 1.46
N GLY A 61 18.01 7.55 0.50
CA GLY A 61 18.71 6.51 -0.25
C GLY A 61 17.84 5.79 -1.28
N LEU A 62 16.74 6.41 -1.71
CA LEU A 62 15.87 5.90 -2.77
C LEU A 62 16.39 6.32 -4.15
N SER A 63 16.17 5.47 -5.14
CA SER A 63 16.28 5.86 -6.55
C SER A 63 15.14 6.80 -6.96
N ALA A 64 15.27 7.41 -8.13
CA ALA A 64 14.21 8.24 -8.69
C ALA A 64 12.92 7.43 -8.89
N GLN A 65 13.01 6.21 -9.42
CA GLN A 65 11.89 5.32 -9.68
C GLN A 65 11.19 4.87 -8.40
N GLU A 66 11.95 4.52 -7.36
CA GLU A 66 11.39 4.20 -6.05
C GLU A 66 10.65 5.38 -5.43
N THR A 67 11.21 6.59 -5.54
CA THR A 67 10.57 7.81 -5.02
C THR A 67 9.27 8.12 -5.78
N VAL A 68 9.31 8.03 -7.11
CA VAL A 68 8.16 8.25 -8.00
C VAL A 68 7.08 7.17 -7.78
N ALA A 69 7.46 5.93 -7.51
CA ALA A 69 6.53 4.85 -7.19
C ALA A 69 5.80 5.10 -5.86
N ILE A 70 6.50 5.57 -4.81
CA ILE A 70 5.83 5.93 -3.56
C ILE A 70 4.89 7.13 -3.77
N PHE A 71 5.31 8.17 -4.49
CA PHE A 71 4.46 9.33 -4.77
C PHE A 71 3.24 8.94 -5.62
N GLY A 72 3.43 8.12 -6.65
CA GLY A 72 2.36 7.59 -7.49
C GLY A 72 1.31 6.79 -6.73
N TRP A 73 1.73 6.00 -5.74
CA TRP A 73 0.81 5.34 -4.81
C TRP A 73 -0.17 6.35 -4.18
N THR A 74 0.32 7.49 -3.69
CA THR A 74 -0.55 8.47 -3.00
C THR A 74 -1.43 9.26 -3.97
N LEU A 75 -1.03 9.38 -5.23
CA LEU A 75 -1.86 9.96 -6.31
C LEU A 75 -3.06 9.10 -6.72
N GLY A 76 -3.16 7.86 -6.24
CA GLY A 76 -4.28 6.96 -6.54
C GLY A 76 -3.90 5.69 -7.29
N ASP A 77 -2.62 5.44 -7.58
CA ASP A 77 -2.22 4.22 -8.30
C ASP A 77 -2.58 2.93 -7.52
N PHE A 78 -2.78 3.04 -6.20
CA PHE A 78 -3.28 1.97 -5.33
C PHE A 78 -4.52 1.25 -5.90
N GLU A 79 -5.35 1.92 -6.71
CA GLU A 79 -6.56 1.36 -7.28
C GLU A 79 -6.31 0.14 -8.19
N PHE A 80 -5.17 0.11 -8.88
CA PHE A 80 -4.78 -0.99 -9.76
C PHE A 80 -3.63 -1.81 -9.20
N ILE A 81 -2.59 -1.17 -8.64
CA ILE A 81 -1.44 -1.90 -8.08
C ILE A 81 -1.84 -2.76 -6.89
N ASN A 82 -2.73 -2.26 -6.02
CA ASN A 82 -3.04 -2.99 -4.80
C ASN A 82 -3.87 -4.24 -5.10
N LYS A 83 -4.79 -4.20 -6.08
CA LYS A 83 -5.57 -5.38 -6.48
C LYS A 83 -4.68 -6.51 -6.98
N VAL A 84 -3.67 -6.19 -7.81
CA VAL A 84 -2.68 -7.17 -8.27
C VAL A 84 -1.80 -7.66 -7.12
N ALA A 85 -1.39 -6.77 -6.20
CA ALA A 85 -0.65 -7.15 -4.99
C ALA A 85 -1.47 -8.08 -4.06
N TRP A 86 -2.80 -7.95 -4.06
CA TRP A 86 -3.74 -8.86 -3.41
C TRP A 86 -3.96 -10.18 -4.16
N GLY A 87 -3.30 -10.39 -5.30
CA GLY A 87 -3.30 -11.65 -6.05
C GLY A 87 -4.21 -11.67 -7.27
N ALA A 88 -4.81 -10.55 -7.67
CA ALA A 88 -5.57 -10.50 -8.92
C ALA A 88 -4.67 -10.71 -10.15
N ASP A 89 -5.11 -11.52 -11.11
CA ASP A 89 -4.38 -11.73 -12.37
C ASP A 89 -4.50 -10.54 -13.33
N ASN A 90 -5.54 -9.74 -13.17
CA ASN A 90 -5.77 -8.50 -13.90
C ASN A 90 -6.65 -7.55 -13.08
N VAL A 91 -6.73 -6.30 -13.52
CA VAL A 91 -7.59 -5.28 -12.95
C VAL A 91 -8.22 -4.46 -14.06
N THR A 92 -9.55 -4.34 -14.02
CA THR A 92 -10.32 -3.44 -14.87
C THR A 92 -10.71 -2.19 -14.10
N PHE A 93 -10.58 -1.03 -14.74
CA PHE A 93 -10.99 0.28 -14.23
C PHE A 93 -11.54 1.16 -15.35
N GLY A 94 -12.35 2.16 -14.99
CA GLY A 94 -12.82 3.18 -15.93
C GLY A 94 -11.83 4.34 -16.01
N VAL A 95 -11.74 4.99 -17.17
CA VAL A 95 -11.05 6.28 -17.31
C VAL A 95 -12.03 7.39 -16.89
N GLU A 96 -11.76 8.04 -15.76
CA GLU A 96 -12.50 9.23 -15.35
C GLU A 96 -12.17 10.43 -16.25
N PRO A 97 -13.10 11.40 -16.42
CA PRO A 97 -14.42 11.51 -15.77
C PRO A 97 -15.61 10.96 -16.59
N PHE A 98 -15.39 10.32 -17.74
CA PHE A 98 -16.46 10.10 -18.73
C PHE A 98 -17.01 8.67 -18.85
N GLY A 99 -16.68 7.77 -17.93
CA GLY A 99 -17.31 6.46 -17.85
C GLY A 99 -16.94 5.46 -18.96
N TYR A 100 -16.21 5.87 -20.00
CA TYR A 100 -15.61 5.00 -21.03
C TYR A 100 -14.38 5.71 -21.66
N PRO A 101 -13.33 4.97 -22.07
CA PRO A 101 -13.24 3.50 -22.13
C PRO A 101 -12.88 2.83 -20.80
N HIS A 102 -13.17 1.53 -20.70
CA HIS A 102 -12.62 0.67 -19.65
C HIS A 102 -11.25 0.19 -20.08
N CYS A 103 -10.31 0.17 -19.14
CA CYS A 103 -8.96 -0.30 -19.36
C CYS A 103 -8.69 -1.49 -18.44
N THR A 104 -7.93 -2.46 -18.94
CA THR A 104 -7.47 -3.60 -18.16
C THR A 104 -5.96 -3.59 -18.09
N LEU A 105 -5.40 -3.88 -16.92
CA LEU A 105 -3.97 -4.14 -16.75
C LEU A 105 -3.79 -5.56 -16.24
N TYR A 106 -2.81 -6.26 -16.81
CA TYR A 106 -2.46 -7.61 -16.40
C TYR A 106 -1.37 -7.61 -15.34
N LYS A 107 -1.36 -8.66 -14.52
CA LYS A 107 -0.38 -8.83 -13.45
C LYS A 107 1.07 -8.66 -13.91
N ALA A 108 1.43 -9.18 -15.08
CA ALA A 108 2.79 -9.08 -15.61
C ALA A 108 3.23 -7.63 -15.89
N GLU A 109 2.29 -6.75 -16.26
CA GLU A 109 2.56 -5.35 -16.54
C GLU A 109 2.67 -4.51 -15.26
N VAL A 110 1.88 -4.88 -14.24
CA VAL A 110 1.82 -4.16 -12.97
C VAL A 110 2.91 -4.63 -11.99
N ALA A 111 3.37 -5.88 -12.11
CA ALA A 111 4.36 -6.47 -11.22
C ALA A 111 5.67 -5.64 -11.09
N PRO A 112 6.25 -5.10 -12.19
CA PRO A 112 7.41 -4.21 -12.09
C PRO A 112 7.21 -3.02 -11.14
N TYR A 113 6.04 -2.36 -11.19
CA TYR A 113 5.71 -1.29 -10.24
C TYR A 113 5.66 -1.83 -8.81
N ILE A 114 4.94 -2.93 -8.57
CA ILE A 114 4.85 -3.53 -7.22
C ILE A 114 6.26 -3.85 -6.67
N GLU A 115 7.15 -4.39 -7.50
CA GLU A 115 8.53 -4.71 -7.13
C GLU A 115 9.34 -3.46 -6.78
N VAL A 116 9.24 -2.38 -7.57
CA VAL A 116 9.87 -1.08 -7.29
C VAL A 116 9.34 -0.49 -5.98
N LEU A 117 8.03 -0.53 -5.74
CA LEU A 117 7.43 -0.01 -4.52
C LEU A 117 7.86 -0.84 -3.29
N VAL A 118 7.88 -2.17 -3.40
CA VAL A 118 8.40 -3.06 -2.33
C VAL A 118 9.89 -2.78 -2.06
N SER A 119 10.69 -2.56 -3.10
CA SER A 119 12.11 -2.18 -2.95
C SER A 119 12.24 -0.87 -2.17
N ALA A 120 11.45 0.14 -2.53
CA ALA A 120 11.44 1.44 -1.85
C ALA A 120 11.11 1.29 -0.36
N LEU A 121 10.03 0.57 -0.03
CA LEU A 121 9.59 0.38 1.35
C LEU A 121 10.61 -0.40 2.20
N LYS A 122 11.39 -1.32 1.61
CA LYS A 122 12.45 -2.05 2.32
C LYS A 122 13.59 -1.13 2.78
N LYS A 123 13.86 -0.05 2.04
CA LYS A 123 14.93 0.92 2.37
C LYS A 123 14.53 1.91 3.46
N LEU A 124 13.23 2.16 3.61
CA LEU A 124 12.74 3.07 4.64
C LEU A 124 12.82 2.46 6.04
N PRO A 125 13.10 3.27 7.08
CA PRO A 125 13.02 2.80 8.46
C PRO A 125 11.57 2.47 8.83
N PRO A 126 11.34 1.61 9.85
CA PRO A 126 10.02 1.46 10.46
C PRO A 126 9.45 2.82 10.89
N ALA A 127 8.15 3.01 10.71
CA ALA A 127 7.44 4.16 11.22
C ALA A 127 7.57 4.24 12.75
N ALA A 128 7.65 5.46 13.27
CA ALA A 128 7.70 5.69 14.71
C ALA A 128 6.50 5.02 15.43
N PRO A 129 6.70 4.45 16.65
CA PRO A 129 5.65 3.79 17.40
C PRO A 129 4.41 4.66 17.62
N GLY A 130 3.25 4.02 17.68
CA GLY A 130 1.97 4.67 17.94
C GLY A 130 0.84 3.89 17.30
N THR A 131 -0.40 4.22 17.67
CA THR A 131 -1.57 3.64 17.00
C THR A 131 -1.71 4.23 15.61
N LEU A 132 -1.85 3.36 14.61
CA LEU A 132 -2.22 3.75 13.25
C LEU A 132 -3.68 3.44 13.00
N TRP A 133 -4.34 4.28 12.22
CA TRP A 133 -5.77 4.22 11.96
C TRP A 133 -6.05 4.04 10.47
N ARG A 134 -7.02 3.20 10.12
CA ARG A 134 -7.49 3.05 8.74
C ARG A 134 -9.01 2.95 8.71
N GLY A 135 -9.64 3.81 7.93
CA GLY A 135 -11.03 3.62 7.56
C GLY A 135 -11.14 2.59 6.44
N SER A 136 -12.06 1.66 6.56
CA SER A 136 -12.29 0.61 5.57
C SER A 136 -13.78 0.44 5.34
N LYS A 137 -14.20 0.41 4.07
CA LYS A 137 -15.59 0.09 3.70
C LYS A 137 -15.93 -1.39 3.90
N ARG A 138 -14.99 -2.22 4.37
CA ARG A 138 -15.22 -3.62 4.74
C ARG A 138 -15.70 -3.70 6.19
N THR A 139 -16.60 -4.63 6.49
CA THR A 139 -17.06 -4.92 7.86
C THR A 139 -16.25 -6.05 8.50
N LEU A 140 -16.33 -6.19 9.83
CA LEU A 140 -15.58 -7.20 10.60
C LEU A 140 -15.84 -8.63 10.10
N GLY A 141 -17.09 -8.97 9.76
CA GLY A 141 -17.45 -10.32 9.29
C GLY A 141 -16.75 -10.78 8.01
N ARG A 142 -16.06 -9.87 7.30
CA ARG A 142 -15.27 -10.16 6.09
C ARG A 142 -13.75 -10.18 6.35
N LEU A 143 -13.33 -9.99 7.59
CA LEU A 143 -11.94 -9.99 8.01
C LEU A 143 -11.68 -11.28 8.78
N GLY A 144 -10.74 -12.09 8.28
CA GLY A 144 -10.29 -13.29 8.98
C GLY A 144 -9.48 -12.94 10.23
N LYS A 145 -8.88 -13.94 10.87
CA LYS A 145 -8.00 -13.73 12.04
C LYS A 145 -6.70 -12.99 11.70
N VAL A 146 -6.29 -13.06 10.44
CA VAL A 146 -5.07 -12.43 9.93
C VAL A 146 -5.43 -11.70 8.64
N ILE A 147 -4.99 -10.45 8.53
CA ILE A 147 -5.04 -9.68 7.30
C ILE A 147 -3.68 -9.83 6.63
N LYS A 148 -3.66 -10.43 5.45
CA LYS A 148 -2.46 -10.68 4.64
C LYS A 148 -2.79 -10.54 3.17
N GLY A 149 -1.97 -9.80 2.42
CA GLY A 149 -2.13 -9.69 0.98
C GLY A 149 -1.34 -8.53 0.39
N GLY A 150 -2.02 -7.60 -0.28
CA GLY A 150 -1.39 -6.42 -0.86
C GLY A 150 -0.87 -5.43 0.18
N PHE A 151 -0.71 -4.18 -0.25
CA PHE A 151 -0.32 -3.08 0.63
C PHE A 151 -1.51 -2.61 1.46
N ASP A 152 -1.24 -2.21 2.69
CA ASP A 152 -2.22 -1.59 3.59
C ASP A 152 -1.76 -0.19 3.98
N SER A 153 -2.52 0.82 3.56
CA SER A 153 -2.30 2.22 3.92
C SER A 153 -3.05 2.58 5.18
N THR A 154 -2.37 3.18 6.13
CA THR A 154 -2.90 3.64 7.42
C THR A 154 -2.46 5.08 7.67
N SER A 155 -3.08 5.74 8.64
CA SER A 155 -2.83 7.14 8.97
C SER A 155 -2.58 7.29 10.46
N ARG A 156 -1.71 8.22 10.85
CA ARG A 156 -1.57 8.64 12.26
C ARG A 156 -2.80 9.42 12.76
N SER A 157 -3.68 9.88 11.86
CA SER A 157 -4.87 10.66 12.16
C SER A 157 -6.11 9.80 12.31
N PHE A 158 -6.58 9.64 13.55
CA PHE A 158 -7.90 9.05 13.83
C PHE A 158 -9.03 9.77 13.07
N GLY A 159 -9.00 11.10 13.02
CA GLY A 159 -10.04 11.90 12.37
C GLY A 159 -10.13 11.64 10.87
N SER A 160 -8.98 11.49 10.19
CA SER A 160 -8.93 11.16 8.76
C SER A 160 -9.51 9.77 8.50
N ALA A 161 -9.13 8.78 9.31
CA ALA A 161 -9.64 7.42 9.21
C ALA A 161 -11.15 7.34 9.50
N LEU A 162 -11.65 8.07 10.52
CA LEU A 162 -13.07 8.13 10.83
C LEU A 162 -13.88 8.79 9.70
N ASN A 163 -13.39 9.90 9.15
CA ASN A 163 -14.06 10.59 8.04
C ASN A 163 -14.24 9.71 6.80
N PHE A 164 -13.34 8.75 6.57
CA PHE A 164 -13.42 7.82 5.45
C PHE A 164 -14.63 6.86 5.54
N VAL A 165 -14.98 6.45 6.76
CA VAL A 165 -16.13 5.54 7.00
C VAL A 165 -17.38 6.26 7.45
N LYS A 166 -17.26 7.52 7.90
CA LYS A 166 -18.39 8.37 8.26
C LYS A 166 -19.39 8.44 7.11
N ASN A 167 -20.68 8.26 7.44
CA ASN A 167 -21.82 8.21 6.50
C ASN A 167 -21.92 6.98 5.58
N SER A 168 -20.84 6.21 5.37
CA SER A 168 -20.87 5.00 4.52
C SER A 168 -20.80 3.69 5.30
N GLY A 169 -20.43 3.75 6.57
CA GLY A 169 -20.25 2.61 7.45
C GLY A 169 -18.97 1.83 7.13
N GLY A 170 -18.82 0.67 7.76
CA GLY A 170 -17.69 -0.23 7.54
C GLY A 170 -16.94 -0.52 8.83
N SER A 171 -15.61 -0.44 8.78
CA SER A 171 -14.75 -0.67 9.94
C SER A 171 -13.63 0.37 10.04
N LEU A 172 -13.27 0.67 11.28
CA LEU A 172 -12.14 1.47 11.67
C LEU A 172 -11.07 0.56 12.29
N TRP A 173 -9.94 0.42 11.60
CA TRP A 173 -8.84 -0.42 12.07
C TRP A 173 -7.91 0.42 12.94
N ALA A 174 -7.57 -0.10 14.12
CA ALA A 174 -6.59 0.44 15.04
C ALA A 174 -5.39 -0.51 15.11
N VAL A 175 -4.30 -0.20 14.42
CA VAL A 175 -3.06 -0.97 14.50
C VAL A 175 -2.32 -0.53 15.75
N GLU A 176 -2.40 -1.32 16.82
CA GLU A 176 -1.88 -0.98 18.14
C GLU A 176 -0.36 -1.05 18.22
N SER A 177 0.23 -1.95 17.44
CA SER A 177 1.67 -2.14 17.37
C SER A 177 2.06 -2.67 16.00
N HIS A 178 3.19 -2.21 15.47
CA HIS A 178 3.72 -2.62 14.18
C HIS A 178 5.23 -2.44 14.15
N SER A 179 5.90 -3.21 13.29
CA SER A 179 7.33 -3.09 13.00
C SER A 179 7.62 -2.97 11.49
N SER A 180 6.67 -3.40 10.65
CA SER A 180 6.80 -3.40 9.19
C SER A 180 6.29 -2.14 8.50
N GLY A 181 5.35 -1.41 9.11
CA GLY A 181 4.82 -0.16 8.55
C GLY A 181 5.91 0.88 8.33
N LYS A 182 5.86 1.57 7.18
CA LYS A 182 6.84 2.58 6.75
C LYS A 182 6.17 3.94 6.66
N ASP A 183 6.76 4.94 7.30
CA ASP A 183 6.23 6.31 7.21
C ASP A 183 6.56 6.86 5.82
N ILE A 184 5.52 7.14 5.04
CA ILE A 184 5.66 7.68 3.68
C ILE A 184 5.13 9.11 3.57
N SER A 185 4.82 9.76 4.69
CA SER A 185 4.21 11.08 4.72
C SER A 185 5.02 12.12 3.93
N MET A 186 6.36 12.07 4.02
CA MET A 186 7.23 13.00 3.30
C MET A 186 7.27 12.80 1.78
N PHE A 187 6.77 11.66 1.31
CA PHE A 187 6.68 11.31 -0.11
C PHE A 187 5.25 11.39 -0.64
N SER A 188 4.30 11.87 0.15
CA SER A 188 2.88 11.91 -0.20
C SER A 188 2.48 13.24 -0.83
N ASP A 189 1.51 13.20 -1.74
CA ASP A 189 0.76 14.38 -2.21
C ASP A 189 -0.08 15.04 -1.09
N LYS A 190 -0.32 14.31 0.00
CA LYS A 190 -1.04 14.76 1.20
C LYS A 190 -0.23 14.46 2.48
N PRO A 191 0.90 15.14 2.69
CA PRO A 191 1.81 14.85 3.81
C PRO A 191 1.15 14.98 5.18
N ALA A 192 0.12 15.83 5.30
CA ALA A 192 -0.63 16.04 6.53
C ALA A 192 -1.47 14.82 6.97
N GLU A 193 -1.72 13.85 6.08
CA GLU A 193 -2.44 12.63 6.43
C GLU A 193 -1.59 11.69 7.30
N GLY A 194 -0.28 11.90 7.40
CA GLY A 194 0.60 11.08 8.23
C GLY A 194 0.56 9.61 7.79
N GLU A 195 0.64 9.37 6.49
CA GLU A 195 0.45 8.05 5.89
C GLU A 195 1.59 7.09 6.27
N VAL A 196 1.20 5.92 6.78
CA VAL A 196 2.09 4.79 7.03
C VAL A 196 1.64 3.62 6.17
N LEU A 197 2.53 3.18 5.29
CA LEU A 197 2.27 2.11 4.33
C LEU A 197 2.91 0.80 4.80
N PHE A 198 2.09 -0.23 4.91
CA PHE A 198 2.55 -1.60 5.15
C PHE A 198 2.94 -2.25 3.81
N PRO A 199 4.16 -2.82 3.69
CA PRO A 199 4.58 -3.53 2.49
C PRO A 199 3.63 -4.69 2.14
N ALA A 200 3.47 -4.98 0.85
CA ALA A 200 2.75 -6.16 0.40
C ALA A 200 3.32 -7.44 1.05
N GLY A 201 2.41 -8.33 1.46
CA GLY A 201 2.69 -9.55 2.20
C GLY A 201 2.81 -9.37 3.71
N SER A 202 2.68 -8.15 4.23
CA SER A 202 2.60 -7.91 5.67
C SER A 202 1.41 -8.64 6.29
N GLU A 203 1.57 -9.09 7.53
CA GLU A 203 0.53 -9.76 8.30
C GLU A 203 0.12 -8.88 9.49
N LEU A 204 -1.19 -8.67 9.62
CA LEU A 204 -1.81 -7.98 10.75
C LEU A 204 -2.80 -8.93 11.42
N ASP A 205 -2.51 -9.32 12.67
CA ASP A 205 -3.37 -10.17 13.48
C ASP A 205 -4.53 -9.36 14.05
N VAL A 206 -5.74 -9.88 13.93
CA VAL A 206 -6.92 -9.34 14.63
C VAL A 206 -6.86 -9.74 16.09
N VAL A 207 -6.91 -8.75 16.98
CA VAL A 207 -6.79 -8.93 18.42
C VAL A 207 -7.92 -8.22 19.17
N ASP A 208 -8.08 -8.56 20.44
CA ASP A 208 -8.93 -7.78 21.33
C ASP A 208 -8.36 -6.37 21.52
N CYS A 209 -9.25 -5.39 21.48
CA CYS A 209 -8.87 -3.99 21.60
C CYS A 209 -8.37 -3.64 23.00
N SER A 210 -7.16 -3.10 23.07
CA SER A 210 -6.60 -2.54 24.27
C SER A 210 -7.40 -1.30 24.71
N PRO A 211 -7.77 -1.20 26.00
CA PRO A 211 -8.44 0.00 26.52
C PRO A 211 -7.54 1.25 26.46
N ALA A 212 -6.22 1.08 26.32
CA ALA A 212 -5.29 2.19 26.12
C ALA A 212 -5.34 2.78 24.70
N VAL A 213 -5.79 2.00 23.71
CA VAL A 213 -5.90 2.43 22.31
C VAL A 213 -7.33 2.85 22.00
N VAL A 214 -8.30 1.99 22.31
CA VAL A 214 -9.73 2.25 22.09
C VAL A 214 -10.36 2.69 23.40
N THR A 215 -10.09 3.95 23.75
CA THR A 215 -10.62 4.61 24.94
C THR A 215 -12.12 4.88 24.82
N ASP A 216 -12.77 5.22 25.93
CA ASP A 216 -14.18 5.63 25.92
C ASP A 216 -14.43 6.86 25.05
N GLU A 217 -13.49 7.81 25.00
CA GLU A 217 -13.56 8.97 24.13
C GLU A 217 -13.60 8.58 22.65
N ILE A 218 -12.74 7.63 22.24
CA ILE A 218 -12.74 7.11 20.87
C ILE A 218 -14.07 6.42 20.57
N ARG A 219 -14.57 5.58 21.49
CA ARG A 219 -15.86 4.90 21.34
C ARG A 219 -17.01 5.90 21.21
N GLN A 220 -17.00 6.97 21.99
CA GLN A 220 -18.00 8.04 21.90
C GLN A 220 -17.94 8.76 20.55
N LYS A 221 -16.74 9.10 20.07
CA LYS A 221 -16.55 9.73 18.75
C LYS A 221 -17.04 8.84 17.60
N VAL A 222 -16.78 7.53 17.67
CA VAL A 222 -17.29 6.57 16.68
C VAL A 222 -18.81 6.50 16.75
N ARG A 223 -19.40 6.30 17.93
CA ARG A 223 -20.87 6.26 18.12
C ARG A 223 -21.57 7.54 17.63
N ALA A 224 -20.96 8.70 17.84
CA ALA A 224 -21.49 9.97 17.36
C ALA A 224 -21.42 10.12 15.82
N ALA A 225 -20.57 9.35 15.15
CA ALA A 225 -20.45 9.33 13.69
C ALA A 225 -21.30 8.23 13.02
N GLU A 226 -21.77 7.25 13.80
CA GLU A 226 -22.63 6.17 13.31
C GLU A 226 -24.04 6.66 13.00
N THR A 227 -24.67 5.99 12.03
CA THR A 227 -26.13 6.07 11.83
C THR A 227 -26.69 4.66 11.77
N PRO A 228 -28.00 4.44 12.00
CA PRO A 228 -28.59 3.12 11.87
C PRO A 228 -28.35 2.45 10.50
N ALA A 229 -28.17 3.26 9.44
CA ALA A 229 -27.88 2.78 8.09
C ALA A 229 -26.38 2.57 7.79
N ALA A 230 -25.49 3.06 8.66
CA ALA A 230 -24.05 3.08 8.46
C ALA A 230 -23.31 2.79 9.78
N PRO A 231 -23.35 1.54 10.29
CA PRO A 231 -22.61 1.15 11.49
C PRO A 231 -21.09 1.13 11.23
N ILE A 232 -20.30 1.35 12.27
CA ILE A 232 -18.84 1.40 12.21
C ILE A 232 -18.24 0.44 13.25
N ASP A 233 -17.70 -0.68 12.78
CA ASP A 233 -16.97 -1.62 13.65
C ASP A 233 -15.59 -1.06 14.01
N ILE A 234 -15.15 -1.17 15.27
CA ILE A 234 -13.74 -0.92 15.63
C ILE A 234 -13.02 -2.27 15.66
N ILE A 235 -11.89 -2.36 14.95
CA ILE A 235 -11.09 -3.58 14.83
C ILE A 235 -9.67 -3.28 15.26
N CYS A 236 -9.15 -4.01 16.24
CA CYS A 236 -7.79 -3.82 16.70
C CYS A 236 -6.86 -4.85 16.08
N LEU A 237 -5.70 -4.36 15.65
CA LEU A 237 -4.72 -5.13 14.88
C LEU A 237 -3.34 -5.03 15.53
N LYS A 238 -2.53 -6.06 15.37
CA LYS A 238 -1.09 -6.03 15.68
C LYS A 238 -0.30 -6.60 14.52
N GLY A 239 0.83 -5.97 14.18
CA GLY A 239 1.77 -6.54 13.24
C GLY A 239 2.31 -7.86 13.77
N ALA A 240 2.28 -8.90 12.94
CA ALA A 240 2.85 -10.19 13.31
C ALA A 240 4.31 -9.99 13.76
N SER A 241 4.65 -10.48 14.95
CA SER A 241 6.03 -10.52 15.37
C SER A 241 6.77 -11.43 14.40
N SER A 242 7.90 -10.97 13.86
CA SER A 242 8.71 -11.68 12.87
C SER A 242 9.40 -12.96 13.40
N GLY A 243 8.83 -13.59 14.44
CA GLY A 243 9.42 -14.69 15.21
C GLY A 243 8.67 -16.03 15.19
N SER A 244 7.58 -16.20 14.44
CA SER A 244 6.75 -17.42 14.54
C SER A 244 6.64 -18.30 13.30
N HIS A 245 7.48 -18.13 12.26
CA HIS A 245 7.55 -19.10 11.15
C HIS A 245 8.99 -19.34 10.68
N ALA A 246 9.77 -20.03 11.51
CA ALA A 246 10.72 -21.02 11.01
C ALA A 246 10.02 -22.39 11.05
N ILE A 247 9.22 -22.70 10.03
CA ILE A 247 9.06 -24.09 9.62
C ILE A 247 9.77 -24.19 8.27
N VAL A 248 11.05 -24.52 8.37
CA VAL A 248 11.76 -25.20 7.29
C VAL A 248 11.06 -26.53 7.12
N VAL A 249 10.40 -26.73 5.97
CA VAL A 249 10.13 -28.07 5.44
C VAL A 249 11.12 -28.30 4.31
#